data_AF-A0A833FJ66-F1
#
_entry.id   AF-A0A833FJ66-F1
#
_cell.length_a   1.000
_cell.length_b   1.000
_cell.length_c   1.000
_cell.angle_alpha   90.00
_cell.angle_beta   90.00
_cell.angle_gamma   90.00
#
_symmetry.space_group_name_H-M   'P 1'
#
loop_
_entity.id
_entity.type
_entity.pdbx_description
1 polymer ?
#
loop_
_entity_poly.entity_id
_entity_poly.type
_entity_poly.pdbx_seq_one_letter_code
_entity_poly.pdbx_strand_id
1 'polypeptide(L)'
;MYSLSDTNNHNCISYQKGKGAVEEQLNISDEVAYKLFIENKRITTLIASPHDFRDLIIGYCLMENHISQLEDIAHIEMDTETHRIDVTLNHSTGYFNESMPVTPPATKANIRINADEICNYGGLLDSITKAHHTSHGVHEGALVKDGQVIAYAEDVGRHNVLNRLMGIITVQNIDTSDKILIFSGRVPQSVIKKVHRIGVPIFCSRAMPTELGIELAQKYNITLCNVLRPDSFKCMANPQRITGLIPEDNK
;
A
#
# COMPACT_ATOMS: atom_id res chain seq x y z
N MET A 1 12.82 -1.64 -12.53
CA MET A 1 12.38 -3.03 -12.32
C MET A 1 12.00 -3.12 -10.85
N TYR A 2 10.76 -3.48 -10.52
CA TYR A 2 10.31 -3.60 -9.13
C TYR A 2 10.94 -4.84 -8.51
N SER A 3 11.26 -4.83 -7.21
CA SER A 3 11.57 -6.06 -6.50
C SER A 3 10.25 -6.66 -6.02
N LEU A 4 10.09 -7.96 -6.26
CA LEU A 4 8.83 -8.67 -6.13
C LEU A 4 9.06 -9.91 -5.27
N SER A 5 7.97 -10.43 -4.72
CA SER A 5 7.97 -11.59 -3.84
C SER A 5 8.37 -12.84 -4.62
N ASP A 6 9.35 -13.57 -4.08
CA ASP A 6 9.64 -14.91 -4.53
C ASP A 6 8.47 -15.86 -4.20
N THR A 7 8.34 -16.91 -5.00
CA THR A 7 7.36 -17.96 -4.78
C THR A 7 8.03 -19.32 -4.67
N ASN A 8 7.54 -20.15 -3.76
CA ASN A 8 7.98 -21.52 -3.59
C ASN A 8 6.96 -22.50 -4.20
N ASN A 9 7.46 -23.54 -4.86
CA ASN A 9 6.63 -24.61 -5.40
C ASN A 9 6.13 -25.50 -4.26
N HIS A 10 4.81 -25.69 -4.19
CA HIS A 10 4.20 -26.58 -3.22
C HIS A 10 3.26 -27.57 -3.91
N ASN A 11 3.47 -28.86 -3.64
CA ASN A 11 2.57 -29.91 -4.10
C ASN A 11 1.27 -29.88 -3.30
N CYS A 12 0.13 -30.00 -3.95
CA CYS A 12 -1.17 -30.10 -3.33
C CYS A 12 -2.04 -31.13 -4.07
N ILE A 13 -3.20 -31.42 -3.50
CA ILE A 13 -4.20 -32.30 -4.12
C ILE A 13 -5.47 -31.48 -4.36
N SER A 14 -5.80 -31.28 -5.62
CA SER A 14 -6.99 -30.57 -6.06
C SER A 14 -8.18 -31.51 -6.16
N TYR A 15 -9.22 -31.27 -5.35
CA TYR A 15 -10.47 -32.03 -5.37
C TYR A 15 -11.53 -31.29 -6.19
N GLN A 16 -12.03 -31.92 -7.26
CA GLN A 16 -13.09 -31.38 -8.09
C GLN A 16 -14.35 -32.25 -8.00
N LYS A 17 -15.49 -31.63 -7.68
CA LYS A 17 -16.79 -32.32 -7.59
C LYS A 17 -17.08 -33.06 -8.90
N GLY A 18 -17.27 -34.38 -8.81
CA GLY A 18 -17.55 -35.24 -9.98
C GLY A 18 -16.33 -35.63 -10.82
N LYS A 19 -15.12 -35.16 -10.48
CA LYS A 19 -13.87 -35.47 -11.19
C LYS A 19 -12.80 -36.12 -10.32
N GLY A 20 -12.98 -36.15 -8.99
CA GLY A 20 -12.06 -36.80 -8.06
C GLY A 20 -10.90 -35.89 -7.65
N ALA A 21 -9.78 -36.51 -7.27
CA ALA A 21 -8.58 -35.84 -6.77
C ALA A 21 -7.46 -35.88 -7.80
N VAL A 22 -6.75 -34.77 -7.99
CA VAL A 22 -5.61 -34.65 -8.91
C VAL A 22 -4.44 -34.00 -8.17
N GLU A 23 -3.24 -34.58 -8.29
CA GLU A 23 -2.02 -33.93 -7.79
C GLU A 23 -1.68 -32.71 -8.66
N GLU A 24 -1.36 -31.60 -8.01
CA GLU A 24 -1.04 -30.33 -8.65
C GLU A 24 0.12 -29.67 -7.92
N GLN A 25 0.84 -28.77 -8.60
CA GLN A 25 1.87 -27.94 -8.00
C GLN A 25 1.48 -26.47 -8.12
N LEU A 26 1.51 -25.75 -7.00
CA LEU A 26 1.15 -24.34 -6.92
C LEU A 26 2.36 -23.49 -6.52
N ASN A 27 2.42 -22.28 -7.06
CA ASN A 27 3.36 -21.25 -6.62
C ASN A 27 2.76 -20.51 -5.42
N ILE A 28 3.42 -20.62 -4.27
CA ILE A 28 2.97 -20.00 -3.01
C ILE A 28 3.93 -18.86 -2.66
N SER A 29 3.40 -17.69 -2.33
CA SER A 29 4.21 -16.54 -1.88
C SER A 29 4.99 -16.89 -0.62
N ASP A 30 6.24 -16.47 -0.55
CA ASP A 30 7.05 -16.60 0.66
C ASP A 30 6.70 -15.54 1.71
N GLU A 31 6.88 -15.88 2.99
CA GLU A 31 6.62 -15.02 4.14
C GLU A 31 7.69 -15.23 5.20
N VAL A 32 8.34 -14.15 5.62
CA VAL A 32 9.42 -14.17 6.62
C VAL A 32 9.09 -13.29 7.81
N ALA A 33 9.65 -13.62 8.98
CA ALA A 33 9.42 -12.89 10.22
C ALA A 33 10.74 -12.35 10.80
N TYR A 34 10.89 -11.02 10.84
CA TYR A 34 12.07 -10.36 11.41
C TYR A 34 11.71 -9.59 12.69
N LYS A 35 12.51 -9.76 13.74
CA LYS A 35 12.37 -8.96 14.97
C LYS A 35 12.98 -7.57 14.72
N LEU A 36 12.16 -6.53 14.83
CA LEU A 36 12.60 -5.15 14.67
C LEU A 36 13.00 -4.54 16.01
N PHE A 37 14.19 -3.98 16.05
CA PHE A 37 14.75 -3.21 17.15
C PHE A 37 15.02 -1.78 16.69
N ILE A 38 14.72 -0.80 17.54
CA ILE A 38 15.11 0.60 17.34
C ILE A 38 15.81 1.04 18.63
N GLU A 39 17.01 1.60 18.52
CA GLU A 39 17.85 1.95 19.68
C GLU A 39 18.00 0.77 20.67
N ASN A 40 18.28 -0.42 20.15
CA ASN A 40 18.37 -1.69 20.90
C ASN A 40 17.10 -2.13 21.66
N LYS A 41 15.98 -1.42 21.52
CA LYS A 41 14.69 -1.79 22.10
C LYS A 41 13.88 -2.57 21.09
N ARG A 42 13.42 -3.76 21.47
CA ARG A 42 12.49 -4.54 20.65
C ARG A 42 11.17 -3.80 20.49
N ILE A 43 10.79 -3.52 19.25
CA ILE A 43 9.55 -2.81 18.89
C ILE A 43 8.45 -3.80 18.52
N THR A 44 8.72 -4.67 17.54
CA THR A 44 7.73 -5.62 17.01
C THR A 44 8.41 -6.80 16.30
N THR A 45 7.61 -7.71 15.75
CA THR A 45 8.03 -8.65 14.72
C THR A 45 7.35 -8.25 13.41
N LEU A 46 8.12 -7.95 12.37
CA LEU A 46 7.64 -7.69 11.02
C LEU A 46 7.47 -9.02 10.30
N ILE A 47 6.24 -9.35 9.93
CA ILE A 47 5.90 -10.48 9.06
C ILE A 47 5.64 -9.91 7.66
N ALA A 48 6.42 -10.30 6.67
CA ALA A 48 6.44 -9.65 5.35
C ALA A 48 6.97 -10.55 4.23
N SER A 49 6.76 -10.13 2.98
CA SER A 49 7.44 -10.74 1.83
C SER A 49 8.95 -10.47 1.89
N PRO A 50 9.82 -11.40 1.45
CA PRO A 50 11.27 -11.37 1.69
C PRO A 50 12.08 -10.43 0.77
N HIS A 51 11.54 -9.26 0.40
CA HIS A 51 12.21 -8.26 -0.45
C HIS A 51 12.10 -6.85 0.13
N ASP A 52 12.81 -5.88 -0.45
CA ASP A 52 12.82 -4.43 -0.14
C ASP A 52 12.66 -4.05 1.34
N PHE A 53 13.34 -4.76 2.25
CA PHE A 53 13.20 -4.50 3.68
C PHE A 53 13.53 -3.06 4.06
N ARG A 54 14.47 -2.43 3.36
CA ARG A 54 14.84 -1.03 3.58
C ARG A 54 13.62 -0.11 3.49
N ASP A 55 12.84 -0.20 2.41
CA ASP A 55 11.65 0.64 2.21
C ASP A 55 10.54 0.27 3.19
N LEU A 56 10.36 -1.03 3.49
CA LEU A 56 9.42 -1.48 4.52
C LEU A 56 9.74 -0.88 5.90
N ILE A 57 11.01 -0.92 6.31
CA ILE A 57 11.46 -0.44 7.63
C ILE A 57 11.33 1.08 7.73
N ILE A 58 11.81 1.83 6.73
CA ILE A 58 11.68 3.28 6.68
C ILE A 58 10.20 3.66 6.76
N GLY A 59 9.39 3.03 5.90
CA GLY A 59 7.96 3.25 5.87
C GLY A 59 7.25 2.92 7.16
N TYR A 60 7.60 1.81 7.81
CA TYR A 60 7.07 1.43 9.13
C TYR A 60 7.43 2.47 10.18
N CYS A 61 8.71 2.87 10.26
CA CYS A 61 9.18 3.84 11.25
C CYS A 61 8.49 5.18 11.08
N LEU A 62 8.30 5.64 9.85
CA LEU A 62 7.49 6.81 9.56
C LEU A 62 6.05 6.56 10.00
N MET A 63 5.36 5.56 9.45
CA MET A 63 3.94 5.30 9.69
C MET A 63 3.54 5.19 11.16
N GLU A 64 4.39 4.58 11.99
CA GLU A 64 4.17 4.39 13.41
C GLU A 64 4.79 5.50 14.30
N ASN A 65 5.34 6.56 13.70
CA ASN A 65 5.96 7.72 14.38
C ASN A 65 7.21 7.40 15.21
N HIS A 66 8.01 6.42 14.79
CA HIS A 66 9.35 6.21 15.35
C HIS A 66 10.36 7.24 14.83
N ILE A 67 10.11 7.79 13.64
CA ILE A 67 10.87 8.88 13.03
C ILE A 67 9.92 9.88 12.37
N SER A 68 10.38 11.11 12.17
CA SER A 68 9.64 12.16 11.47
C SER A 68 10.07 12.32 10.02
N GLN A 69 11.33 12.04 9.73
CA GLN A 69 11.96 12.16 8.41
C GLN A 69 13.02 11.09 8.20
N LEU A 70 13.49 10.92 6.97
CA LEU A 70 14.47 9.87 6.63
C LEU A 70 15.81 10.08 7.34
N GLU A 71 16.22 11.34 7.50
CA GLU A 71 17.49 11.76 8.09
C GLU A 71 17.60 11.43 9.59
N ASP A 72 16.48 11.06 10.23
CA ASP A 72 16.50 10.60 11.62
C ASP A 72 17.16 9.21 11.72
N ILE A 73 17.18 8.41 10.66
CA ILE A 73 17.84 7.10 10.62
C ILE A 73 19.34 7.27 10.31
N ALA A 74 20.19 6.81 11.23
CA ALA A 74 21.63 6.68 11.02
C ALA A 74 21.97 5.41 10.22
N HIS A 75 21.44 4.27 10.67
CA HIS A 75 21.76 2.96 10.09
C HIS A 75 20.60 1.98 10.20
N ILE A 76 20.49 1.08 9.22
CA ILE A 76 19.61 -0.10 9.25
C ILE A 76 20.50 -1.33 9.02
N GLU A 77 20.66 -2.17 10.04
CA GLU A 77 21.33 -3.47 9.94
C GLU A 77 20.28 -4.57 9.87
N MET A 78 20.51 -5.56 9.00
CA MET A 78 19.65 -6.73 8.88
C MET A 78 20.53 -7.98 8.94
N ASP A 79 20.27 -8.81 9.93
CA ASP A 79 20.87 -10.11 10.11
C ASP A 79 19.87 -11.18 9.65
N THR A 80 20.16 -11.80 8.52
CA THR A 80 19.33 -12.83 7.90
C THR A 80 19.42 -14.18 8.61
N GLU A 81 20.49 -14.44 9.37
CA GLU A 81 20.66 -15.70 10.13
C GLU A 81 19.84 -15.67 11.41
N THR A 82 19.87 -14.55 12.14
CA THR A 82 19.12 -14.41 13.40
C THR A 82 17.72 -13.82 13.23
N HIS A 83 17.34 -13.49 11.99
CA HIS A 83 16.10 -12.82 11.64
C HIS A 83 15.86 -11.55 12.46
N ARG A 84 16.88 -10.69 12.48
CA ARG A 84 16.91 -9.47 13.29
C ARG A 84 17.16 -8.24 12.40
N ILE A 85 16.45 -7.17 12.69
CA ILE A 85 16.65 -5.86 12.08
C ILE A 85 16.91 -4.87 13.21
N ASP A 86 18.01 -4.12 13.12
CA ASP A 86 18.36 -3.04 14.04
C ASP A 86 18.36 -1.70 13.30
N VAL A 87 17.61 -0.75 13.83
CA VAL A 87 17.60 0.63 13.37
C VAL A 87 18.28 1.50 14.43
N THR A 88 19.32 2.21 14.00
CA THR A 88 20.02 3.22 14.79
C THR A 88 19.62 4.61 14.29
N LEU A 89 19.36 5.54 15.19
CA LEU A 89 18.93 6.90 14.91
C LEU A 89 20.09 7.90 15.11
N ASN A 90 20.13 8.96 14.30
CA ASN A 90 21.21 9.98 14.35
C ASN A 90 21.18 10.81 15.66
N HIS A 91 20.00 10.97 16.24
CA HIS A 91 19.80 11.63 17.53
C HIS A 91 18.75 10.87 18.33
N SER A 92 18.81 10.95 19.66
CA SER A 92 17.67 10.64 20.52
C SER A 92 16.59 11.72 20.32
N THR A 93 16.02 11.78 19.11
CA THR A 93 14.83 12.56 18.83
C THR A 93 13.81 12.15 19.86
N GLY A 94 13.37 13.11 20.68
CA GLY A 94 12.53 12.87 21.85
C GLY A 94 11.41 11.91 21.53
N TYR A 95 11.59 10.66 21.95
CA TYR A 95 10.55 9.65 21.93
C TYR A 95 9.39 10.20 22.77
N PHE A 96 8.17 10.03 22.25
CA PHE A 96 6.92 10.44 22.88
C PHE A 96 6.67 11.94 22.91
N ASN A 97 6.38 12.52 21.75
CA ASN A 97 5.26 13.43 21.73
C ASN A 97 4.26 12.93 20.70
N GLU A 98 2.99 13.01 21.05
CA GLU A 98 1.86 12.95 20.11
C GLU A 98 2.00 14.12 19.13
N SER A 99 3.03 14.10 18.30
CA SER A 99 3.21 15.09 17.25
C SER A 99 1.99 14.97 16.37
N MET A 100 1.17 16.02 16.40
CA MET A 100 -0.06 16.13 15.63
C MET A 100 0.22 15.66 14.20
N PRO A 101 -0.69 14.90 13.57
CA PRO A 101 -0.50 14.46 12.20
C PRO A 101 -0.19 15.69 11.35
N VAL A 102 1.00 15.72 10.76
CA VAL A 102 1.33 16.67 9.70
C VAL A 102 0.22 16.49 8.68
N THR A 103 -0.66 17.50 8.54
CA THR A 103 -1.72 17.44 7.54
C THR A 103 -1.00 17.38 6.19
N PRO A 104 -1.06 16.26 5.46
CA PRO A 104 -0.28 16.11 4.24
C PRO A 104 -0.77 17.17 3.24
N PRO A 105 0.16 17.92 2.60
CA PRO A 105 -0.18 19.00 1.67
C PRO A 105 -1.18 18.60 0.58
N ALA A 106 -1.10 17.34 0.15
CA ALA A 106 -1.94 16.73 -0.88
C ALA A 106 -3.44 16.71 -0.58
N THR A 107 -3.86 16.79 0.69
CA THR A 107 -5.29 16.89 1.04
C THR A 107 -5.92 18.23 0.62
N LYS A 108 -5.09 19.21 0.26
CA LYS A 108 -5.49 20.50 -0.33
C LYS A 108 -5.33 20.56 -1.85
N ALA A 109 -4.90 19.47 -2.49
CA ALA A 109 -4.69 19.46 -3.93
C ALA A 109 -6.01 19.53 -4.70
N ASN A 110 -6.06 20.45 -5.66
CA ASN A 110 -7.18 20.69 -6.57
C ASN A 110 -7.07 19.88 -7.86
N ILE A 111 -6.59 18.63 -7.78
CA ILE A 111 -6.57 17.77 -8.96
C ILE A 111 -7.98 17.33 -9.32
N ARG A 112 -8.22 17.17 -10.61
CA ARG A 112 -9.43 16.57 -11.16
C ARG A 112 -9.04 15.41 -12.07
N ILE A 113 -9.84 14.36 -12.05
CA ILE A 113 -9.66 13.19 -12.92
C ILE A 113 -11.00 12.77 -13.51
N ASN A 114 -10.99 12.33 -14.77
CA ASN A 114 -12.17 11.78 -15.42
C ASN A 114 -12.49 10.37 -14.87
N ALA A 115 -13.78 10.06 -14.68
CA ALA A 115 -14.21 8.73 -14.26
C ALA A 115 -13.68 7.60 -15.15
N ASP A 116 -13.62 7.78 -16.47
CA ASP A 116 -13.08 6.80 -17.41
C ASP A 116 -11.59 6.54 -17.16
N GLU A 117 -10.84 7.57 -16.78
CA GLU A 117 -9.42 7.41 -16.43
C GLU A 117 -9.25 6.60 -15.14
N ILE A 118 -10.12 6.79 -14.14
CA ILE A 118 -10.15 5.93 -12.95
C ILE A 118 -10.40 4.48 -13.35
N CYS A 119 -11.39 4.22 -14.21
CA CYS A 119 -11.72 2.87 -14.70
C CYS A 119 -10.53 2.20 -15.40
N ASN A 120 -9.73 2.94 -16.18
CA ASN A 120 -8.54 2.41 -16.84
C ASN A 120 -7.53 1.78 -15.87
N TYR A 121 -7.48 2.25 -14.61
CA TYR A 121 -6.62 1.65 -13.58
C TYR A 121 -7.17 0.35 -12.98
N GLY A 122 -8.41 -0.05 -13.29
CA GLY A 122 -9.03 -1.23 -12.69
C GLY A 122 -8.44 -2.57 -13.10
N GLY A 123 -7.69 -2.61 -14.21
CA GLY A 123 -6.88 -3.78 -14.62
C GLY A 123 -5.39 -3.65 -14.29
N LEU A 124 -4.95 -2.52 -13.73
CA LEU A 124 -3.53 -2.18 -13.59
C LEU A 124 -2.74 -3.24 -12.81
N LEU A 125 -3.22 -3.58 -11.61
CA LEU A 125 -2.53 -4.53 -10.73
C LEU A 125 -2.47 -5.94 -11.34
N ASP A 126 -3.53 -6.35 -12.06
CA ASP A 126 -3.54 -7.63 -12.78
C ASP A 126 -2.52 -7.62 -13.93
N SER A 127 -2.33 -6.49 -14.62
CA SER A 127 -1.31 -6.34 -15.65
C SER A 127 0.12 -6.42 -15.09
N ILE A 128 0.35 -5.83 -13.90
CA ILE A 128 1.65 -5.90 -13.21
C ILE A 128 1.91 -7.34 -12.77
N THR A 129 1.00 -7.97 -12.04
CA THR A 129 1.11 -9.37 -11.59
C THR A 129 1.39 -10.31 -12.76
N LYS A 130 0.65 -10.20 -13.88
CA LYS A 130 0.86 -11.03 -15.08
C LYS A 130 2.24 -10.83 -15.72
N ALA A 131 2.69 -9.58 -15.83
CA ALA A 131 3.99 -9.26 -16.41
C ALA A 131 5.16 -9.86 -15.60
N HIS A 132 4.92 -10.15 -14.32
CA HIS A 132 5.95 -10.56 -13.38
C HIS A 132 5.84 -12.00 -12.88
N HIS A 133 4.88 -12.78 -13.39
CA HIS A 133 4.67 -14.19 -12.99
C HIS A 133 4.51 -14.41 -11.47
N THR A 134 4.07 -13.40 -10.72
CA THR A 134 3.85 -13.49 -9.28
C THR A 134 2.58 -14.31 -8.97
N SER A 135 2.57 -14.97 -7.81
CA SER A 135 1.42 -15.73 -7.34
C SER A 135 0.31 -14.80 -6.83
N HIS A 136 -0.94 -15.27 -6.83
CA HIS A 136 -2.10 -14.52 -6.32
C HIS A 136 -2.16 -14.43 -4.77
N GLY A 137 -1.01 -14.57 -4.09
CA GLY A 137 -0.90 -14.64 -2.63
C GLY A 137 -0.53 -13.32 -1.93
N VAL A 138 -0.30 -12.25 -2.70
CA VAL A 138 0.13 -10.96 -2.17
C VAL A 138 -0.95 -9.88 -2.31
N HIS A 139 -0.80 -8.84 -1.51
CA HIS A 139 -1.46 -7.56 -1.73
C HIS A 139 -0.54 -6.62 -2.48
N GLU A 140 -1.14 -5.65 -3.17
CA GLU A 140 -0.44 -4.74 -4.07
C GLU A 140 -0.93 -3.30 -3.90
N GLY A 141 -0.04 -2.36 -4.18
CA GLY A 141 -0.33 -0.94 -4.20
C GLY A 141 0.53 -0.23 -5.23
N ALA A 142 -0.09 0.67 -5.99
CA ALA A 142 0.58 1.44 -7.03
C ALA A 142 0.22 2.92 -6.90
N LEU A 143 1.22 3.79 -6.91
CA LEU A 143 1.04 5.22 -7.08
C LEU A 143 1.10 5.54 -8.57
N VAL A 144 0.05 6.17 -9.10
CA VAL A 144 -0.08 6.43 -10.53
C VAL A 144 -0.32 7.90 -10.84
N LYS A 145 0.10 8.30 -12.04
CA LYS A 145 -0.04 9.64 -12.60
C LYS A 145 -0.06 9.50 -14.13
N ASP A 146 -1.05 10.09 -14.79
CA ASP A 146 -1.14 10.19 -16.26
C ASP A 146 -0.91 8.83 -16.97
N GLY A 147 -1.52 7.76 -16.45
CA GLY A 147 -1.41 6.40 -16.98
C GLY A 147 -0.11 5.67 -16.63
N GLN A 148 0.82 6.29 -15.91
CA GLN A 148 2.12 5.72 -15.54
C GLN A 148 2.15 5.30 -14.07
N VAL A 149 2.82 4.18 -13.80
CA VAL A 149 3.14 3.74 -12.44
C VAL A 149 4.40 4.45 -11.98
N ILE A 150 4.27 5.28 -10.95
CA ILE A 150 5.36 6.06 -10.36
C ILE A 150 6.05 5.28 -9.26
N ALA A 151 5.29 4.57 -8.44
CA ALA A 151 5.79 3.67 -7.41
C ALA A 151 4.89 2.45 -7.30
N TYR A 152 5.45 1.30 -6.98
CA TYR A 152 4.73 0.05 -6.79
C TYR A 152 5.31 -0.69 -5.59
N ALA A 153 4.46 -1.34 -4.82
CA ALA A 153 4.87 -2.30 -3.82
C ALA A 153 3.88 -3.45 -3.73
N GLU A 154 4.38 -4.61 -3.37
CA GLU A 154 3.60 -5.77 -3.00
C GLU A 154 4.09 -6.34 -1.65
N ASP A 155 3.20 -7.06 -0.97
CA ASP A 155 3.52 -7.80 0.24
C ASP A 155 2.38 -8.76 0.59
N VAL A 156 2.67 -9.89 1.24
CA VAL A 156 1.65 -10.75 1.86
C VAL A 156 0.74 -9.97 2.82
N GLY A 157 1.27 -8.96 3.51
CA GLY A 157 0.55 -8.06 4.40
C GLY A 157 0.11 -6.76 3.71
N ARG A 158 -1.20 -6.51 3.61
CA ARG A 158 -1.72 -5.25 3.02
C ARG A 158 -1.20 -3.96 3.70
N HIS A 159 -0.86 -4.03 4.99
CA HIS A 159 -0.32 -2.88 5.71
C HIS A 159 1.15 -2.62 5.33
N ASN A 160 1.90 -3.67 5.02
CA ASN A 160 3.29 -3.58 4.58
C ASN A 160 3.38 -2.97 3.19
N VAL A 161 2.43 -3.23 2.29
CA VAL A 161 2.34 -2.53 0.99
C VAL A 161 2.37 -1.01 1.18
N LEU A 162 1.55 -0.46 2.10
CA LEU A 162 1.51 0.97 2.36
C LEU A 162 2.77 1.49 3.06
N ASN A 163 3.37 0.67 3.94
CA ASN A 163 4.66 1.01 4.55
C ASN A 163 5.74 1.08 3.46
N ARG A 164 5.89 0.05 2.62
CA ARG A 164 6.84 0.01 1.51
C ARG A 164 6.67 1.21 0.58
N LEU A 165 5.44 1.50 0.16
CA LEU A 165 5.16 2.69 -0.64
C LEU A 165 5.62 3.98 0.06
N MET A 166 5.36 4.13 1.36
CA MET A 166 5.85 5.29 2.13
C MET A 166 7.38 5.36 2.14
N GLY A 167 8.07 4.22 2.29
CA GLY A 167 9.52 4.15 2.18
C GLY A 167 10.02 4.61 0.81
N ILE A 168 9.50 4.01 -0.26
CA ILE A 168 9.82 4.36 -1.65
C ILE A 168 9.59 5.85 -1.91
N ILE A 169 8.42 6.38 -1.54
CA ILE A 169 8.05 7.79 -1.70
C ILE A 169 9.04 8.71 -1.00
N THR A 170 9.43 8.35 0.22
CA THR A 170 10.34 9.18 1.03
C THR A 170 11.76 9.15 0.47
N VAL A 171 12.28 7.96 0.17
CA VAL A 171 13.64 7.77 -0.36
C VAL A 171 13.80 8.45 -1.73
N GLN A 172 12.77 8.39 -2.56
CA GLN A 172 12.79 8.98 -3.91
C GLN A 172 12.27 10.42 -3.95
N ASN A 173 11.89 11.00 -2.81
CA ASN A 173 11.31 12.33 -2.69
C ASN A 173 10.15 12.57 -3.68
N ILE A 174 9.22 11.61 -3.77
CA ILE A 174 8.09 11.66 -4.69
C ILE A 174 7.01 12.59 -4.12
N ASP A 175 6.68 13.65 -4.87
CA ASP A 175 5.48 14.45 -4.57
C ASP A 175 4.21 13.63 -4.85
N THR A 176 3.40 13.39 -3.83
CA THR A 176 2.16 12.59 -3.91
C THR A 176 0.92 13.44 -4.18
N SER A 177 1.05 14.77 -4.17
CA SER A 177 -0.07 15.72 -4.19
C SER A 177 -0.94 15.66 -5.43
N ASP A 178 -0.42 15.10 -6.51
CA ASP A 178 -1.07 15.03 -7.80
C ASP A 178 -1.27 13.59 -8.32
N LYS A 179 -1.11 12.61 -7.42
CA LYS A 179 -1.08 11.18 -7.72
C LYS A 179 -2.27 10.45 -7.14
N ILE A 180 -2.51 9.26 -7.68
CA ILE A 180 -3.61 8.39 -7.29
C ILE A 180 -3.02 7.11 -6.72
N LEU A 181 -3.51 6.67 -5.58
CA LEU A 181 -3.13 5.37 -5.03
C LEU A 181 -4.14 4.30 -5.44
N ILE A 182 -3.67 3.29 -6.17
CA ILE A 182 -4.42 2.07 -6.50
C ILE A 182 -4.02 0.98 -5.51
N PHE A 183 -4.98 0.24 -4.95
CA PHE A 183 -4.71 -0.73 -3.90
C PHE A 183 -5.62 -1.96 -3.96
N SER A 184 -5.07 -3.13 -3.66
CA SER A 184 -5.83 -4.39 -3.73
C SER A 184 -6.72 -4.63 -2.50
N GLY A 185 -6.33 -4.12 -1.32
CA GLY A 185 -6.90 -4.51 -0.02
C GLY A 185 -8.12 -3.71 0.45
N ARG A 186 -8.83 -4.25 1.45
CA ARG A 186 -9.95 -3.58 2.14
C ARG A 186 -9.51 -2.28 2.80
N VAL A 187 -10.46 -1.36 3.04
CA VAL A 187 -10.19 -0.02 3.61
C VAL A 187 -10.81 0.16 5.01
N PRO A 188 -10.24 -0.45 6.07
CA PRO A 188 -10.56 -0.09 7.46
C PRO A 188 -9.86 1.21 7.89
N GLN A 189 -10.15 1.68 9.12
CA GLN A 189 -9.52 2.88 9.69
C GLN A 189 -7.98 2.87 9.58
N SER A 190 -7.37 1.70 9.79
CA SER A 190 -5.92 1.55 9.82
C SER A 190 -5.28 1.71 8.44
N VAL A 191 -6.03 1.43 7.36
CA VAL A 191 -5.58 1.65 5.98
C VAL A 191 -5.74 3.13 5.63
N ILE A 192 -6.93 3.71 5.85
CA ILE A 192 -7.18 5.10 5.45
C ILE A 192 -6.30 6.10 6.22
N LYS A 193 -5.93 5.82 7.48
CA LYS A 193 -4.95 6.63 8.24
C LYS A 193 -3.56 6.62 7.59
N LYS A 194 -3.11 5.46 7.08
CA LYS A 194 -1.82 5.35 6.37
C LYS A 194 -1.87 6.03 5.00
N VAL A 195 -2.98 5.88 4.28
CA VAL A 195 -3.21 6.60 3.01
C VAL A 195 -3.25 8.12 3.23
N HIS A 196 -3.90 8.57 4.31
CA HIS A 196 -3.83 9.97 4.70
C HIS A 196 -2.38 10.38 4.90
N ARG A 197 -1.58 9.63 5.68
CA ARG A 197 -0.17 9.95 5.90
C ARG A 197 0.69 9.98 4.62
N ILE A 198 0.43 9.09 3.66
CA ILE A 198 1.05 9.12 2.32
C ILE A 198 0.74 10.43 1.60
N GLY A 199 -0.42 11.03 1.89
CA GLY A 199 -0.83 12.29 1.29
C GLY A 199 -1.18 12.09 -0.17
N VAL A 200 -2.13 11.22 -0.49
CA VAL A 200 -2.76 11.23 -1.81
C VAL A 200 -4.14 11.87 -1.75
N PRO A 201 -4.52 12.70 -2.74
CA PRO A 201 -5.87 13.26 -2.82
C PRO A 201 -6.93 12.23 -3.23
N ILE A 202 -6.53 11.18 -3.96
CA ILE A 202 -7.44 10.17 -4.53
C ILE A 202 -6.91 8.78 -4.20
N PHE A 203 -7.78 7.94 -3.65
CA PHE A 203 -7.48 6.57 -3.25
C PHE A 203 -8.51 5.61 -3.83
N CYS A 204 -8.05 4.69 -4.67
CA CYS A 204 -8.88 3.70 -5.32
C CYS A 204 -8.50 2.28 -4.86
N SER A 205 -9.46 1.57 -4.26
CA SER A 205 -9.28 0.19 -3.82
C SER A 205 -10.14 -0.80 -4.62
N ARG A 206 -9.62 -2.00 -4.89
CA ARG A 206 -10.39 -3.11 -5.48
C ARG A 206 -11.42 -3.71 -4.51
N ALA A 207 -11.29 -3.47 -3.22
CA ALA A 207 -12.09 -4.07 -2.16
C ALA A 207 -13.01 -3.04 -1.48
N MET A 208 -13.89 -3.53 -0.59
CA MET A 208 -14.82 -2.68 0.15
C MET A 208 -14.16 -1.94 1.33
N PRO A 209 -14.63 -0.73 1.65
CA PRO A 209 -14.26 -0.04 2.88
C PRO A 209 -15.09 -0.55 4.08
N THR A 210 -14.76 -0.07 5.28
CA THR A 210 -15.65 -0.10 6.45
C THR A 210 -16.30 1.27 6.65
N GLU A 211 -17.38 1.36 7.42
CA GLU A 211 -18.05 2.63 7.75
C GLU A 211 -17.07 3.69 8.27
N LEU A 212 -16.32 3.37 9.32
CA LEU A 212 -15.28 4.24 9.87
C LEU A 212 -14.18 4.60 8.85
N GLY A 213 -13.97 3.76 7.83
CA GLY A 213 -13.04 4.04 6.74
C GLY A 213 -13.57 5.16 5.82
N ILE A 214 -14.87 5.13 5.53
CA ILE A 214 -15.57 6.16 4.76
C ILE A 214 -15.60 7.48 5.54
N GLU A 215 -16.01 7.45 6.81
CA GLU A 215 -16.05 8.64 7.69
C GLU A 215 -14.69 9.34 7.75
N LEU A 216 -13.61 8.57 7.90
CA LEU A 216 -12.25 9.13 7.93
C LEU A 216 -11.82 9.65 6.56
N ALA A 217 -12.19 9.00 5.45
CA ALA A 217 -11.91 9.52 4.12
C ALA A 217 -12.58 10.88 3.89
N GLN A 218 -13.85 11.03 4.31
CA GLN A 218 -14.58 12.29 4.31
C GLN A 218 -13.82 13.35 5.13
N LYS A 219 -13.49 13.04 6.39
CA LYS A 219 -12.76 13.94 7.29
C LYS A 219 -11.40 14.37 6.73
N TYR A 220 -10.68 13.46 6.09
CA TYR A 220 -9.35 13.71 5.51
C TYR A 220 -9.40 14.34 4.12
N ASN A 221 -10.59 14.62 3.58
CA ASN A 221 -10.79 15.13 2.23
C ASN A 221 -10.13 14.25 1.14
N ILE A 222 -10.16 12.93 1.32
CA ILE A 222 -9.65 11.95 0.34
C ILE A 222 -10.82 11.49 -0.52
N THR A 223 -10.68 11.59 -1.84
CA THR A 223 -11.62 10.97 -2.77
C THR A 223 -11.43 9.46 -2.72
N LEU A 224 -12.40 8.75 -2.14
CA LEU A 224 -12.31 7.31 -1.92
C LEU A 224 -13.17 6.59 -2.96
N CYS A 225 -12.52 5.80 -3.81
CA CYS A 225 -13.16 4.90 -4.76
C CYS A 225 -12.92 3.45 -4.33
N ASN A 226 -13.95 2.62 -4.39
CA ASN A 226 -13.88 1.22 -4.00
C ASN A 226 -14.50 0.33 -5.07
N VAL A 227 -14.28 -0.98 -4.96
CA VAL A 227 -14.74 -1.96 -5.94
C VAL A 227 -14.25 -1.58 -7.35
N LEU A 228 -13.01 -1.06 -7.43
CA LEU A 228 -12.43 -0.65 -8.70
C LEU A 228 -12.29 -1.85 -9.65
N ARG A 229 -12.83 -1.70 -10.86
CA ARG A 229 -12.81 -2.65 -11.98
C ARG A 229 -12.53 -1.90 -13.28
N PRO A 230 -12.13 -2.58 -14.37
CA PRO A 230 -11.87 -1.93 -15.66
C PRO A 230 -13.04 -1.11 -16.23
N ASP A 231 -14.26 -1.41 -15.81
CA ASP A 231 -15.50 -0.83 -16.34
C ASP A 231 -16.29 -0.02 -15.29
N SER A 232 -15.87 -0.03 -14.02
CA SER A 232 -16.69 0.50 -12.94
C SER A 232 -15.92 0.73 -11.63
N PHE A 233 -16.44 1.62 -10.80
CA PHE A 233 -16.06 1.77 -9.40
C PHE A 233 -17.23 2.37 -8.62
N LYS A 234 -17.10 2.41 -7.29
CA LYS A 234 -18.04 3.08 -6.39
C LYS A 234 -17.32 4.21 -5.65
N CYS A 235 -17.73 5.45 -5.85
CA CYS A 235 -17.20 6.57 -5.06
C CYS A 235 -17.90 6.62 -3.70
N MET A 236 -17.13 6.44 -2.63
CA MET A 236 -17.64 6.33 -1.26
C MET A 236 -17.47 7.64 -0.46
N ALA A 237 -16.50 8.48 -0.83
CA ALA A 237 -16.28 9.77 -0.18
C ALA A 237 -15.68 10.80 -1.14
N ASN A 238 -16.00 12.07 -0.90
CA ASN A 238 -15.43 13.25 -1.58
C ASN A 238 -15.36 13.15 -3.11
N PRO A 239 -16.50 13.06 -3.83
CA PRO A 239 -16.54 12.92 -5.29
C PRO A 239 -16.11 14.17 -6.07
N GLN A 240 -15.81 15.29 -5.41
CA GLN A 240 -15.62 16.60 -6.04
C GLN A 240 -14.41 16.66 -6.99
N ARG A 241 -13.49 15.69 -6.91
CA ARG A 241 -12.34 15.55 -7.82
C ARG A 241 -12.65 14.71 -9.07
N ILE A 242 -13.79 14.06 -9.14
CA ILE A 242 -14.18 13.20 -10.27
C ILE A 242 -15.02 14.01 -11.26
N THR A 243 -14.59 14.01 -12.52
CA THR A 243 -15.30 14.62 -13.66
C THR A 243 -15.83 13.53 -14.58
N GLY A 244 -16.61 13.91 -15.59
CA GLY A 244 -17.22 12.94 -16.51
C GLY A 244 -18.42 12.20 -15.93
N LEU A 245 -19.02 12.72 -14.84
CA LEU A 245 -20.38 12.33 -14.44
C LEU A 245 -21.30 12.65 -15.62
N ILE A 246 -21.75 11.63 -16.35
CA ILE A 246 -22.77 11.80 -17.40
C ILE A 246 -24.02 12.39 -16.72
N PRO A 247 -24.70 13.38 -17.34
CA PRO A 247 -25.72 14.18 -16.68
C PRO A 247 -26.86 13.32 -16.11
N GLU A 248 -27.46 13.81 -15.02
CA GLU A 248 -28.78 13.37 -14.56
C GLU A 248 -29.73 13.25 -15.76
N ASP A 249 -30.43 12.12 -15.81
CA ASP A 249 -31.29 11.62 -16.87
C ASP A 249 -31.92 12.69 -17.81
N ASN A 250 -31.89 12.39 -19.11
CA ASN A 250 -33.00 12.78 -19.97
C ASN A 250 -34.29 12.21 -19.35
N LYS A 251 -35.08 13.10 -18.75
CA LYS A 251 -36.47 12.89 -18.34
C LYS A 251 -37.28 12.09 -19.35
#